data_AF-F0R2A8-F1
#
_entry.id   AF-F0R2A8-F1
#
_cell.length_a   1.000
_cell.length_b   1.000
_cell.length_c   1.000
_cell.angle_alpha   90.00
_cell.angle_beta   90.00
_cell.angle_gamma   90.00
#
_symmetry.space_group_name_H-M   'P 1'
#
loop_
_entity.id
_entity.type
_entity.pdbx_description
1 polymer ?
#
loop_
_entity_poly.entity_id
_entity_poly.type
_entity_poly.pdbx_seq_one_letter_code
_entity_poly.pdbx_strand_id
1 'polypeptide(L)'
;MKKYLTFWTLLISGMLFFVSCSDDDNGPDGSNGKVPQSVLDAFQSQYGQTRAEWTIKDGYAIAEFRGENGETTAWYTLDNARWGMTETEILYSNLPQAILTAISESAYAEWTPDREVDVLDRSDAEKLYVIEMKNGGTEVDLYYTESGILVNEYVDNDGKDNDYTGYLPQTPTASVNDWIEQHFPGARIVDIETERNGTEVEIVQNGMKHEIWFDTSGSWIQTKTEYGRRNVPETVQAFVNANYPDYRIDDADRYETATDTYYCVELERGDREKKVYLNEQGEEIGRPDTGTDIPSGGDTEVTTGIEAFIQTNYPGAVIRERDYDDGRIEVEIFHDGREKEVLFNFNEEWLRTTYDVRPDELPEEVQSALKAEFGENAYGRDDCECVETPEGTFYEVEVRGDWDVYISAEGDIKWVED
;
A
#
# COMPACT_ATOMS: atom_id res chain seq x y z
N MET A 1 49.36 -23.13 -21.89
CA MET A 1 50.73 -22.96 -21.34
C MET A 1 50.63 -22.03 -20.13
N LYS A 2 51.19 -22.47 -18.99
CA LYS A 2 51.33 -21.79 -17.67
C LYS A 2 50.00 -21.49 -16.94
N LYS A 3 49.56 -22.23 -15.92
CA LYS A 3 50.09 -22.56 -14.57
C LYS A 3 50.14 -21.38 -13.58
N TYR A 4 49.22 -21.46 -12.60
CA TYR A 4 49.27 -21.10 -11.17
C TYR A 4 49.86 -19.75 -10.71
N LEU A 5 49.11 -19.03 -9.87
CA LEU A 5 49.57 -18.70 -8.50
C LEU A 5 48.39 -18.24 -7.61
N THR A 6 48.05 -19.05 -6.61
CA THR A 6 47.44 -18.59 -5.35
C THR A 6 48.52 -17.89 -4.52
N PHE A 7 48.24 -16.69 -4.02
CA PHE A 7 48.98 -16.13 -2.89
C PHE A 7 48.02 -15.37 -1.97
N TRP A 8 47.95 -15.86 -0.73
CA TRP A 8 47.41 -15.18 0.43
C TRP A 8 48.14 -13.85 0.65
N THR A 9 47.39 -12.79 0.92
CA THR A 9 47.84 -11.66 1.75
C THR A 9 46.70 -11.22 2.64
N LEU A 10 46.80 -11.63 3.89
CA LEU A 10 46.16 -11.02 5.04
C LEU A 10 46.72 -9.60 5.18
N LEU A 11 45.88 -8.57 5.13
CA LEU A 11 46.25 -7.22 5.57
C LEU A 11 45.11 -6.63 6.39
N ILE A 12 45.35 -6.71 7.69
CA ILE A 12 44.75 -5.98 8.79
C ILE A 12 44.72 -4.48 8.49
N SER A 13 43.62 -3.83 8.86
CA SER A 13 43.54 -2.47 9.44
C SER A 13 42.51 -1.58 8.74
N GLY A 14 41.43 -1.28 9.47
CA GLY A 14 40.42 -0.33 9.06
C GLY A 14 39.27 -0.15 10.06
N MET A 15 39.49 -0.41 11.35
CA MET A 15 38.63 0.13 12.40
C MET A 15 38.78 1.65 12.36
N LEU A 16 37.82 2.35 11.74
CA LEU A 16 37.62 3.76 11.97
C LEU A 16 36.69 3.91 13.16
N PHE A 17 37.30 3.90 14.34
CA PHE A 17 36.74 4.50 15.53
C PHE A 17 36.56 5.99 15.26
N PHE A 18 35.33 6.44 15.05
CA PHE A 18 34.97 7.80 15.42
C PHE A 18 34.72 7.82 16.92
N VAL A 19 35.76 8.20 17.67
CA VAL A 19 35.66 8.58 19.07
C VAL A 19 34.87 9.89 19.13
N SER A 20 33.62 9.83 19.58
CA SER A 20 32.97 10.97 20.23
C SER A 20 33.35 10.92 21.71
N CYS A 21 34.20 11.85 22.14
CA CYS A 21 34.62 12.03 23.52
C CYS A 21 33.41 12.21 24.46
N SER A 22 33.17 11.24 25.33
CA SER A 22 33.40 11.25 26.79
C SER A 22 32.62 12.31 27.60
N ASP A 23 31.54 11.85 28.24
CA ASP A 23 31.43 11.98 29.68
C ASP A 23 30.97 10.62 30.24
N ASP A 24 31.80 10.06 31.12
CA ASP A 24 31.58 8.81 31.83
C ASP A 24 30.47 9.01 32.87
N ASP A 25 29.30 8.41 32.65
CA ASP A 25 28.32 8.08 33.69
C ASP A 25 27.47 6.88 33.23
N ASN A 26 28.12 5.78 32.83
CA ASN A 26 27.43 4.50 32.68
C ASN A 26 27.07 3.98 34.07
N GLY A 27 25.86 4.31 34.52
CA GLY A 27 25.21 3.62 35.61
C GLY A 27 25.15 2.11 35.34
N PRO A 28 24.86 1.28 36.36
CA PRO A 28 24.72 -0.17 36.19
C PRO A 28 23.63 -0.60 35.18
N ASP A 29 22.82 0.36 34.69
CA ASP A 29 21.69 0.21 33.76
C ASP A 29 22.02 0.42 32.27
N GLY A 30 23.25 0.85 31.91
CA GLY A 30 23.63 1.08 30.51
C GLY A 30 22.99 2.31 29.86
N SER A 31 22.31 3.17 30.64
CA SER A 31 21.72 4.41 30.15
C SER A 31 22.71 5.58 30.27
N ASN A 32 22.73 6.49 29.28
CA ASN A 32 23.46 7.76 29.37
C ASN A 32 22.76 8.79 30.29
N GLY A 33 22.02 8.35 31.33
CA GLY A 33 21.23 9.20 32.23
C GLY A 33 20.05 9.93 31.59
N LYS A 34 19.67 9.58 30.36
CA LYS A 34 18.56 10.18 29.61
C LYS A 34 17.23 9.43 29.75
N VAL A 35 17.26 8.16 30.17
CA VAL A 35 16.07 7.33 30.33
C VAL A 35 15.47 7.56 31.73
N PRO A 36 14.15 7.86 31.85
CA PRO A 36 13.52 8.04 33.15
C PRO A 36 13.62 6.78 34.04
N GLN A 37 13.85 6.94 35.34
CA GLN A 37 13.92 5.81 36.28
C GLN A 37 12.65 4.95 36.26
N SER A 38 11.48 5.55 36.07
CA SER A 38 10.21 4.82 35.95
C SER A 38 10.20 3.85 34.76
N VAL A 39 10.86 4.20 33.64
CA VAL A 39 11.02 3.33 32.48
C VAL A 39 11.98 2.19 32.80
N LEU A 40 13.12 2.49 33.44
CA LEU A 40 14.09 1.47 33.86
C LEU A 40 13.45 0.47 34.83
N ASP A 41 12.64 0.95 35.77
CA ASP A 41 11.91 0.11 36.73
C ASP A 41 10.86 -0.76 36.02
N ALA A 42 10.12 -0.20 35.06
CA ALA A 42 9.15 -0.95 34.25
C ALA A 42 9.82 -2.06 33.44
N PHE A 43 10.92 -1.72 32.75
CA PHE A 43 11.74 -2.68 32.01
C PHE A 43 12.28 -3.80 32.91
N GLN A 44 12.85 -3.46 34.07
CA GLN A 44 13.36 -4.47 35.01
C GLN A 44 12.25 -5.33 35.62
N SER A 45 11.04 -4.78 35.76
CA SER A 45 9.87 -5.55 36.16
C SER A 45 9.48 -6.59 35.11
N GLN A 46 9.64 -6.28 33.82
CA GLN A 46 9.26 -7.17 32.71
C GLN A 46 10.37 -8.18 32.37
N TYR A 47 11.64 -7.77 32.39
CA TYR A 47 12.77 -8.58 31.93
C TYR A 47 13.81 -8.89 33.02
N GLY A 48 13.51 -8.61 34.28
CA GLY A 48 14.41 -8.86 35.39
C GLY A 48 15.67 -7.99 35.35
N GLN A 49 16.81 -8.54 35.77
CA GLN A 49 18.10 -7.82 35.82
C GLN A 49 18.86 -7.83 34.50
N THR A 50 18.12 -7.83 33.37
CA THR A 50 18.67 -7.80 32.03
C THR A 50 19.27 -6.43 31.74
N ARG A 51 20.36 -6.40 30.97
CA ARG A 51 20.97 -5.16 30.49
C ARG A 51 20.49 -4.88 29.09
N ALA A 52 20.18 -3.62 28.82
CA ALA A 52 19.77 -3.14 27.51
C ALA A 52 20.64 -1.95 27.09
N GLU A 53 20.80 -1.80 25.78
CA GLU A 53 21.22 -0.56 25.15
C GLU A 53 19.98 0.29 24.90
N TRP A 54 20.08 1.60 25.15
CA TRP A 54 18.91 2.47 25.18
C TRP A 54 19.01 3.58 24.15
N THR A 55 17.95 3.70 23.33
CA THR A 55 17.72 4.79 22.40
C THR A 55 16.46 5.56 22.79
N ILE A 56 16.45 6.88 22.59
CA ILE A 56 15.24 7.70 22.76
C ILE A 56 14.86 8.27 21.40
N LYS A 57 13.66 7.95 20.94
CA LYS A 57 13.13 8.34 19.62
C LYS A 57 11.61 8.47 19.72
N ASP A 58 11.04 9.51 19.12
CA ASP A 58 9.60 9.71 18.92
C ASP A 58 8.70 9.51 20.14
N GLY A 59 9.16 9.95 21.32
CA GLY A 59 8.41 9.85 22.57
C GLY A 59 8.56 8.53 23.31
N TYR A 60 9.40 7.62 22.81
CA TYR A 60 9.70 6.33 23.40
C TYR A 60 11.15 6.23 23.87
N ALA A 61 11.34 5.48 24.96
CA ALA A 61 12.59 4.83 25.29
C ALA A 61 12.56 3.42 24.71
N ILE A 62 13.56 3.10 23.90
CA ILE A 62 13.72 1.86 23.15
C ILE A 62 14.88 1.10 23.79
N ALA A 63 14.61 -0.10 24.26
CA ALA A 63 15.58 -1.00 24.87
C ALA A 63 15.91 -2.14 23.91
N GLU A 64 17.15 -2.19 23.44
CA GLU A 64 17.69 -3.31 22.67
C GLU A 64 18.50 -4.23 23.59
N PHE A 65 18.17 -5.50 23.62
CA PHE A 65 18.81 -6.47 24.50
C PHE A 65 18.68 -7.89 23.97
N ARG A 66 19.39 -8.82 24.61
CA ARG A 66 19.24 -10.24 24.33
C ARG A 66 18.29 -10.90 25.31
N GLY A 67 17.09 -11.25 24.84
CA GLY A 67 16.08 -11.98 25.59
C GLY A 67 16.36 -13.49 25.67
N GLU A 68 15.35 -14.25 26.11
CA GLU A 68 15.41 -15.71 26.17
C GLU A 68 15.49 -16.34 24.76
N ASN A 69 14.82 -15.72 23.79
CA ASN A 69 14.65 -16.25 22.43
C ASN A 69 15.60 -15.69 21.39
N GLY A 70 16.34 -14.61 21.67
CA GLY A 70 17.16 -13.95 20.67
C GLY A 70 17.38 -12.48 20.94
N GLU A 71 17.58 -11.73 19.88
CA GLU A 71 17.53 -10.28 19.91
C GLU A 71 16.09 -9.83 20.25
N THR A 72 15.98 -8.73 20.98
CA THR A 72 14.71 -8.26 21.53
C THR A 72 14.75 -6.75 21.66
N THR A 73 13.72 -6.11 21.15
CA THR A 73 13.55 -4.66 21.24
C THR A 73 12.27 -4.38 22.01
N ALA A 74 12.31 -3.46 22.99
CA ALA A 74 11.14 -3.09 23.76
C ALA A 74 10.97 -1.57 23.85
N TRP A 75 9.75 -1.11 23.60
CA TRP A 75 9.39 0.30 23.59
C TRP A 75 8.56 0.64 24.82
N TYR A 76 8.96 1.71 25.50
CA TYR A 76 8.24 2.27 26.65
C TYR A 76 8.00 3.76 26.43
N THR A 77 6.79 4.23 26.71
CA THR A 77 6.50 5.66 26.57
C THR A 77 7.29 6.47 27.61
N LEU A 78 7.85 7.61 27.21
CA LEU A 78 8.67 8.44 28.11
C LEU A 78 7.84 9.16 29.18
N ASP A 79 6.57 9.42 28.91
CA ASP A 79 5.70 10.25 29.74
C ASP A 79 5.21 9.51 31.00
N ASN A 80 4.95 8.21 30.88
CA ASN A 80 4.31 7.41 31.92
C ASN A 80 4.88 5.99 32.08
N ALA A 81 5.92 5.64 31.32
CA ALA A 81 6.57 4.32 31.34
C ALA A 81 5.64 3.15 30.99
N ARG A 82 4.57 3.39 30.23
CA ARG A 82 3.72 2.32 29.70
C ARG A 82 4.50 1.54 28.66
N TRP A 83 4.47 0.22 28.80
CA TRP A 83 4.95 -0.70 27.77
C TRP A 83 4.10 -0.50 26.51
N GLY A 84 4.76 -0.18 25.40
CA GLY A 84 4.11 -0.04 24.10
C GLY A 84 4.19 -1.35 23.32
N MET A 85 5.40 -1.83 23.06
CA MET A 85 5.64 -2.99 22.22
C MET A 85 6.88 -3.75 22.65
N THR A 86 6.90 -5.04 22.34
CA THR A 86 8.11 -5.87 22.29
C THR A 86 8.15 -6.60 20.98
N GLU A 87 9.26 -6.45 20.28
CA GLU A 87 9.65 -7.24 19.13
C GLU A 87 10.57 -8.37 19.60
N THR A 88 10.29 -9.59 19.18
CA THR A 88 11.15 -10.75 19.39
C THR A 88 11.23 -11.60 18.15
N GLU A 89 12.37 -12.20 17.90
CA GLU A 89 12.53 -13.21 16.85
C GLU A 89 12.08 -14.60 17.33
N ILE A 90 11.39 -15.34 16.46
CA ILE A 90 11.19 -16.78 16.57
C ILE A 90 11.66 -17.48 15.29
N LEU A 91 11.89 -18.80 15.36
CA LEU A 91 12.09 -19.59 14.15
C LEU A 91 10.77 -19.74 13.40
N TYR A 92 10.79 -19.68 12.06
CA TYR A 92 9.63 -19.97 11.21
C TYR A 92 8.95 -21.31 11.58
N SER A 93 9.73 -22.33 11.96
CA SER A 93 9.22 -23.63 12.40
C SER A 93 8.40 -23.61 13.70
N ASN A 94 8.45 -22.50 14.44
CA ASN A 94 7.74 -22.30 15.70
C ASN A 94 6.48 -21.42 15.53
N LEU A 95 6.14 -21.00 14.31
CA LEU A 95 4.91 -20.26 14.04
C LEU A 95 3.67 -21.03 14.52
N PRO A 96 2.63 -20.32 14.99
CA PRO A 96 1.31 -20.90 15.19
C PRO A 96 0.84 -21.71 13.98
N GLN A 97 0.26 -22.88 14.23
CA GLN A 97 -0.21 -23.77 13.15
C GLN A 97 -1.25 -23.10 12.23
N ALA A 98 -2.02 -22.15 12.75
CA ALA A 98 -3.00 -21.41 11.97
C ALA A 98 -2.33 -20.56 10.87
N ILE A 99 -1.22 -19.89 11.20
CA ILE A 99 -0.42 -19.11 10.24
C ILE A 99 0.19 -20.02 9.18
N LEU A 100 0.81 -21.14 9.59
CA LEU A 100 1.36 -22.12 8.63
C LEU A 100 0.29 -22.63 7.66
N THR A 101 -0.93 -22.83 8.15
CA THR A 101 -2.07 -23.27 7.32
C THR A 101 -2.53 -22.16 6.38
N ALA A 102 -2.58 -20.90 6.85
CA ALA A 102 -2.91 -19.74 6.02
C ALA A 102 -1.91 -19.57 4.86
N ILE A 103 -0.61 -19.57 5.15
CA ILE A 103 0.44 -19.45 4.13
C ILE A 103 0.34 -20.57 3.09
N SER A 104 0.16 -21.82 3.53
CA SER A 104 0.08 -22.98 2.62
C SER A 104 -1.11 -22.96 1.65
N GLU A 105 -2.11 -22.11 1.91
CA GLU A 105 -3.31 -21.95 1.06
C GLU A 105 -3.34 -20.59 0.34
N SER A 106 -2.32 -19.75 0.53
CA SER A 106 -2.17 -18.42 -0.08
C SER A 106 -1.35 -18.46 -1.38
N ALA A 107 -1.22 -17.30 -2.04
CA ALA A 107 -0.31 -17.11 -3.17
C ALA A 107 1.18 -17.36 -2.81
N TYR A 108 1.52 -17.33 -1.51
CA TYR A 108 2.87 -17.49 -0.98
C TYR A 108 3.25 -18.94 -0.67
N ALA A 109 2.37 -19.92 -0.94
CA ALA A 109 2.57 -21.32 -0.56
C ALA A 109 3.89 -21.95 -1.08
N GLU A 110 4.37 -21.48 -2.24
CA GLU A 110 5.60 -21.96 -2.88
C GLU A 110 6.80 -21.01 -2.69
N TRP A 111 6.63 -19.92 -1.94
CA TRP A 111 7.70 -18.96 -1.65
C TRP A 111 8.60 -19.48 -0.53
N THR A 112 9.84 -18.98 -0.47
CA THR A 112 10.80 -19.40 0.57
C THR A 112 10.72 -18.43 1.75
N PRO A 113 10.33 -18.87 2.95
CA PRO A 113 10.35 -18.02 4.13
C PRO A 113 11.77 -17.79 4.62
N ASP A 114 11.99 -16.66 5.28
CA ASP A 114 13.17 -16.48 6.11
C ASP A 114 13.17 -17.39 7.34
N ARG A 115 14.36 -17.56 7.92
CA ARG A 115 14.55 -18.48 9.04
C ARG A 115 13.93 -17.91 10.32
N GLU A 116 14.10 -16.61 10.51
CA GLU A 116 13.60 -15.84 11.64
C GLU A 116 12.32 -15.13 11.23
N VAL A 117 11.44 -14.93 12.20
CA VAL A 117 10.13 -14.28 12.06
C VAL A 117 10.01 -13.33 13.23
N ASP A 118 9.66 -12.09 12.96
CA ASP A 118 9.45 -11.11 14.01
C ASP A 118 8.06 -11.23 14.61
N VAL A 119 8.00 -11.10 15.92
CA VAL A 119 6.75 -11.14 16.68
C VAL A 119 6.59 -9.83 17.43
N LEU A 120 5.56 -9.09 17.07
CA LEU A 120 5.20 -7.82 17.69
C LEU A 120 4.13 -8.07 18.75
N ASP A 121 4.54 -8.13 20.02
CA ASP A 121 3.63 -8.11 21.17
C ASP A 121 3.36 -6.66 21.57
N ARG A 122 2.09 -6.25 21.55
CA ARG A 122 1.71 -4.83 21.57
C ARG A 122 0.65 -4.56 22.64
N SER A 123 0.84 -3.50 23.43
CA SER A 123 -0.10 -3.14 24.48
C SER A 123 -1.43 -2.69 23.90
N ASP A 124 -2.50 -3.41 24.24
CA ASP A 124 -3.88 -3.12 23.85
C ASP A 124 -4.15 -3.14 22.33
N ALA A 125 -3.23 -3.71 21.55
CA ALA A 125 -3.35 -3.90 20.10
C ALA A 125 -3.18 -5.39 19.73
N GLU A 126 -3.42 -5.72 18.46
CA GLU A 126 -3.32 -7.09 17.96
C GLU A 126 -1.86 -7.57 17.93
N LYS A 127 -1.60 -8.81 18.34
CA LYS A 127 -0.26 -9.40 18.22
C LYS A 127 -0.01 -9.80 16.77
N LEU A 128 1.14 -9.39 16.22
CA LEU A 128 1.48 -9.66 14.83
C LEU A 128 2.74 -10.54 14.71
N TYR A 129 2.76 -11.35 13.66
CA TYR A 129 3.88 -12.17 13.21
C TYR A 129 4.26 -11.69 11.82
N VAL A 130 5.46 -11.15 11.65
CA VAL A 130 5.95 -10.56 10.40
C VAL A 130 6.88 -11.55 9.72
N ILE A 131 6.46 -12.05 8.56
CA ILE A 131 7.10 -13.15 7.87
C ILE A 131 7.57 -12.66 6.50
N GLU A 132 8.88 -12.52 6.35
CA GLU A 132 9.52 -12.31 5.05
C GLU A 132 9.42 -13.58 4.19
N MET A 133 8.84 -13.43 3.01
CA MET A 133 8.74 -14.46 1.98
C MET A 133 9.52 -14.03 0.74
N LYS A 134 10.40 -14.89 0.24
CA LYS A 134 11.31 -14.61 -0.90
C LYS A 134 11.00 -15.48 -2.10
N ASN A 135 10.87 -14.87 -3.28
CA ASN A 135 10.75 -15.56 -4.55
C ASN A 135 11.29 -14.72 -5.72
N GLY A 136 12.16 -15.29 -6.56
CA GLY A 136 12.58 -14.64 -7.81
C GLY A 136 13.36 -13.32 -7.65
N GLY A 137 13.83 -12.97 -6.45
CA GLY A 137 14.46 -11.68 -6.16
C GLY A 137 13.49 -10.62 -5.61
N THR A 138 12.22 -10.99 -5.43
CA THR A 138 11.21 -10.23 -4.69
C THR A 138 11.13 -10.76 -3.27
N GLU A 139 10.91 -9.84 -2.35
CA GLU A 139 10.68 -10.09 -0.93
C GLU A 139 9.36 -9.42 -0.52
N VAL A 140 8.58 -10.10 0.29
CA VAL A 140 7.28 -9.64 0.77
C VAL A 140 7.19 -9.91 2.26
N ASP A 141 6.83 -8.88 3.02
CA ASP A 141 6.54 -8.98 4.45
C ASP A 141 5.06 -9.25 4.66
N LEU A 142 4.76 -10.40 5.27
CA LEU A 142 3.38 -10.79 5.59
C LEU A 142 3.12 -10.64 7.09
N TYR A 143 2.13 -9.82 7.45
CA TYR A 143 1.75 -9.55 8.83
C TYR A 143 0.54 -10.42 9.18
N TYR A 144 0.75 -11.42 10.04
CA TYR A 144 -0.31 -12.33 10.47
C TYR A 144 -0.67 -12.14 11.93
N THR A 145 -1.96 -12.27 12.25
CA THR A 145 -2.38 -12.54 13.64
C THR A 145 -2.00 -13.96 14.06
N GLU A 146 -1.97 -14.23 15.37
CA GLU A 146 -1.75 -15.59 15.90
C GLU A 146 -2.76 -16.62 15.35
N SER A 147 -3.95 -16.15 15.00
CA SER A 147 -5.03 -16.96 14.44
C SER A 147 -4.94 -17.22 12.93
N GLY A 148 -3.90 -16.71 12.25
CA GLY A 148 -3.66 -16.94 10.83
C GLY A 148 -4.47 -16.04 9.89
N ILE A 149 -4.90 -14.87 10.36
CA ILE A 149 -5.49 -13.81 9.53
C ILE A 149 -4.33 -12.96 9.03
N LEU A 150 -4.16 -12.86 7.71
CA LEU A 150 -3.25 -11.89 7.07
C LEU A 150 -3.90 -10.52 7.24
N VAL A 151 -3.18 -9.56 7.82
CA VAL A 151 -3.71 -8.21 8.04
C VAL A 151 -3.04 -7.17 7.15
N ASN A 152 -1.74 -7.30 6.90
CA ASN A 152 -0.98 -6.42 6.01
C ASN A 152 0.05 -7.20 5.20
N GLU A 153 0.39 -6.65 4.04
CA GLU A 153 1.37 -7.16 3.09
C GLU A 153 2.15 -5.98 2.50
N TYR A 154 3.47 -6.05 2.52
CA TYR A 154 4.32 -5.04 1.86
C TYR A 154 5.40 -5.72 1.03
N VAL A 155 5.59 -5.24 -0.20
CA VAL A 155 6.72 -5.67 -1.03
C VAL A 155 7.97 -4.92 -0.57
N ASP A 156 8.89 -5.61 0.10
CA ASP A 156 10.20 -5.05 0.44
C ASP A 156 11.14 -5.17 -0.77
N ASN A 157 11.49 -4.03 -1.35
CA ASN A 157 12.44 -3.94 -2.45
C ASN A 157 13.76 -3.26 -2.05
N ASP A 158 13.89 -2.78 -0.82
CA ASP A 158 15.05 -2.00 -0.38
C ASP A 158 15.96 -2.73 0.62
N GLY A 159 15.47 -3.85 1.18
CA GLY A 159 16.23 -4.77 2.04
C GLY A 159 16.72 -4.10 3.31
N LYS A 160 15.98 -3.10 3.79
CA LYS A 160 16.25 -2.46 5.07
C LYS A 160 15.30 -3.02 6.13
N ASP A 161 15.89 -3.40 7.25
CA ASP A 161 15.15 -3.79 8.45
C ASP A 161 14.09 -2.72 8.80
N ASN A 162 12.84 -3.17 8.95
CA ASN A 162 11.75 -2.32 9.38
C ASN A 162 11.91 -2.01 10.88
N ASP A 163 11.82 -0.72 11.26
CA ASP A 163 11.93 -0.33 12.67
C ASP A 163 10.63 -0.53 13.47
N TYR A 164 9.58 -1.02 12.80
CA TYR A 164 8.24 -1.33 13.31
C TYR A 164 7.55 -0.19 14.05
N THR A 165 8.08 1.03 14.00
CA THR A 165 7.54 2.16 14.79
C THR A 165 6.13 2.56 14.36
N GLY A 166 5.75 2.28 13.11
CA GLY A 166 4.37 2.43 12.62
C GLY A 166 3.36 1.57 13.39
N TYR A 167 3.77 0.41 13.89
CA TYR A 167 2.91 -0.52 14.61
C TYR A 167 2.84 -0.30 16.12
N LEU A 168 3.53 0.71 16.66
CA LEU A 168 3.42 1.06 18.08
C LEU A 168 1.96 1.37 18.45
N PRO A 169 1.47 0.96 19.64
CA PRO A 169 0.07 1.16 19.98
C PRO A 169 -0.37 2.62 19.88
N GLN A 170 -1.28 2.87 18.95
CA GLN A 170 -1.96 4.15 18.80
C GLN A 170 -3.28 4.11 19.57
N THR A 171 -3.82 5.28 19.87
CA THR A 171 -5.14 5.41 20.51
C THR A 171 -6.01 6.26 19.60
N PRO A 172 -7.15 5.74 19.10
CA PRO A 172 -8.03 6.53 18.27
C PRO A 172 -8.64 7.66 19.10
N THR A 173 -9.23 8.65 18.43
CA THR A 173 -9.99 9.69 19.15
C THR A 173 -11.11 9.06 19.99
N ALA A 174 -11.50 9.71 21.08
CA ALA A 174 -12.50 9.14 22.00
C ALA A 174 -13.81 8.77 21.30
N SER A 175 -14.27 9.58 20.33
CA SER A 175 -15.49 9.29 19.56
C SER A 175 -15.35 8.06 18.66
N VAL A 176 -14.20 7.88 18.02
CA VAL A 176 -13.90 6.71 17.20
C VAL A 176 -13.78 5.47 18.08
N ASN A 177 -13.05 5.55 19.20
CA ASN A 177 -12.91 4.46 20.16
C ASN A 177 -14.27 4.02 20.72
N ASP A 178 -15.10 4.95 21.16
CA ASP A 178 -16.45 4.67 21.69
C ASP A 178 -17.32 3.98 20.64
N TRP A 179 -17.23 4.40 19.37
CA TRP A 179 -17.96 3.77 18.27
C TRP A 179 -17.47 2.33 18.04
N ILE A 180 -16.16 2.10 18.00
CA ILE A 180 -15.57 0.76 17.83
C ILE A 180 -15.96 -0.15 19.00
N GLU A 181 -15.87 0.30 20.25
CA GLU A 181 -16.28 -0.50 21.41
C GLU A 181 -17.77 -0.86 21.38
N GLN A 182 -18.61 0.04 20.85
CA GLN A 182 -20.05 -0.19 20.72
C GLN A 182 -20.40 -1.21 19.62
N HIS A 183 -19.74 -1.14 18.46
CA HIS A 183 -20.09 -1.94 17.27
C HIS A 183 -19.26 -3.21 17.14
N PHE A 184 -18.01 -3.17 17.61
CA PHE A 184 -17.03 -4.24 17.59
C PHE A 184 -16.49 -4.54 19.00
N PRO A 185 -17.36 -4.91 19.97
CA PRO A 185 -16.94 -5.14 21.35
C PRO A 185 -15.88 -6.24 21.44
N GLY A 186 -14.75 -5.91 22.06
CA GLY A 186 -13.62 -6.83 22.24
C GLY A 186 -12.74 -7.02 21.01
N ALA A 187 -12.91 -6.19 19.97
CA ALA A 187 -11.97 -6.15 18.86
C ALA A 187 -10.57 -5.70 19.31
N ARG A 188 -9.57 -6.05 18.49
CA ARG A 188 -8.18 -5.63 18.66
C ARG A 188 -7.77 -4.77 17.49
N ILE A 189 -7.15 -3.63 17.77
CA ILE A 189 -6.67 -2.71 16.74
C ILE A 189 -5.41 -3.29 16.12
N VAL A 190 -5.37 -3.33 14.79
CA VAL A 190 -4.17 -3.67 14.01
C VAL A 190 -3.37 -2.41 13.77
N ASP A 191 -4.01 -1.40 13.16
CA ASP A 191 -3.41 -0.13 12.78
C ASP A 191 -4.45 1.02 12.79
N ILE A 192 -3.96 2.25 12.87
CA ILE A 192 -4.76 3.47 12.70
C ILE A 192 -4.03 4.42 11.76
N GLU A 193 -4.59 4.62 10.58
CA GLU A 193 -4.09 5.56 9.59
C GLU A 193 -4.93 6.84 9.62
N THR A 194 -4.29 7.99 9.77
CA THR A 194 -4.97 9.29 9.72
C THR A 194 -4.56 10.02 8.45
N GLU A 195 -5.51 10.11 7.54
CA GLU A 195 -5.38 10.79 6.26
C GLU A 195 -6.01 12.19 6.28
N ARG A 196 -5.79 12.96 5.21
CA ARG A 196 -6.34 14.32 5.11
C ARG A 196 -7.87 14.37 5.16
N ASN A 197 -8.53 13.33 4.66
CA ASN A 197 -9.99 13.21 4.50
C ASN A 197 -10.66 12.36 5.59
N GLY A 198 -9.90 11.67 6.45
CA GLY A 198 -10.49 10.78 7.44
C GLY A 198 -9.47 10.01 8.27
N THR A 199 -9.99 9.04 9.01
CA THR A 199 -9.19 8.09 9.77
C THR A 199 -9.69 6.69 9.45
N GLU A 200 -8.78 5.83 9.03
CA GLU A 200 -9.01 4.40 8.94
C GLU A 200 -8.59 3.74 10.24
N VAL A 201 -9.41 2.83 10.75
CA VAL A 201 -9.03 1.95 11.85
C VAL A 201 -9.18 0.51 11.41
N GLU A 202 -8.06 -0.19 11.35
CA GLU A 202 -8.04 -1.62 11.11
C GLU A 202 -8.20 -2.38 12.42
N ILE A 203 -9.13 -3.34 12.44
CA ILE A 203 -9.35 -4.19 13.60
C ILE A 203 -9.48 -5.65 13.22
N VAL A 204 -9.18 -6.53 14.17
CA VAL A 204 -9.58 -7.93 14.09
C VAL A 204 -10.69 -8.21 15.09
N GLN A 205 -11.79 -8.80 14.59
CA GLN A 205 -12.88 -9.29 15.41
C GLN A 205 -13.51 -10.54 14.79
N ASN A 206 -13.81 -11.54 15.63
CA ASN A 206 -14.50 -12.78 15.23
C ASN A 206 -13.81 -13.54 14.08
N GLY A 207 -12.48 -13.46 13.98
CA GLY A 207 -11.71 -14.18 12.96
C GLY A 207 -11.62 -13.46 11.61
N MET A 208 -12.00 -12.17 11.54
CA MET A 208 -11.99 -11.37 10.32
C MET A 208 -11.30 -10.02 10.56
N LYS A 209 -10.62 -9.51 9.52
CA LYS A 209 -10.16 -8.12 9.45
C LYS A 209 -11.36 -7.23 9.12
N HIS A 210 -11.41 -6.07 9.75
CA HIS A 210 -12.32 -4.99 9.38
C HIS A 210 -11.54 -3.71 9.22
N GLU A 211 -11.77 -3.01 8.12
CA GLU A 211 -11.25 -1.66 7.87
C GLU A 211 -12.42 -0.69 8.06
N ILE A 212 -12.30 0.22 9.01
CA ILE A 212 -13.39 1.12 9.39
C ILE A 212 -12.97 2.56 9.09
N TRP A 213 -13.66 3.17 8.12
CA TRP A 213 -13.41 4.54 7.74
C TRP A 213 -14.28 5.52 8.51
N PHE A 214 -13.65 6.53 9.10
CA PHE A 214 -14.29 7.68 9.74
C PHE A 214 -13.92 8.96 9.00
N ASP A 215 -14.85 9.89 8.89
CA ASP A 215 -14.54 11.23 8.40
C ASP A 215 -13.70 12.05 9.40
N THR A 216 -13.23 13.23 8.99
CA THR A 216 -12.46 14.16 9.85
C THR A 216 -13.19 14.61 11.13
N SER A 217 -14.51 14.38 11.25
CA SER A 217 -15.27 14.65 12.47
C SER A 217 -15.36 13.45 13.43
N GLY A 218 -14.83 12.29 13.02
CA GLY A 218 -14.94 11.01 13.73
C GLY A 218 -16.28 10.31 13.50
N SER A 219 -17.01 10.66 12.44
CA SER A 219 -18.27 9.98 12.08
C SER A 219 -17.99 8.80 11.17
N TRP A 220 -18.58 7.65 11.47
CA TRP A 220 -18.46 6.44 10.64
C TRP A 220 -19.02 6.69 9.24
N ILE A 221 -18.27 6.27 8.23
CA ILE A 221 -18.64 6.35 6.81
C ILE A 221 -18.86 4.96 6.23
N GLN A 222 -17.93 4.05 6.49
CA GLN A 222 -17.93 2.72 5.91
C GLN A 222 -17.21 1.72 6.80
N THR A 223 -17.64 0.46 6.73
CA THR A 223 -16.84 -0.69 7.18
C THR A 223 -16.68 -1.67 6.03
N LYS A 224 -15.45 -2.07 5.75
CA LYS A 224 -15.11 -3.25 4.94
C LYS A 224 -14.81 -4.40 5.89
N THR A 225 -15.45 -5.55 5.69
CA THR A 225 -15.13 -6.81 6.35
C THR A 225 -14.52 -7.75 5.32
N GLU A 226 -13.29 -8.19 5.56
CA GLU A 226 -12.60 -9.13 4.69
C GLU A 226 -12.96 -10.55 5.07
N TYR A 227 -13.64 -11.27 4.17
CA TYR A 227 -13.91 -12.69 4.41
C TYR A 227 -12.73 -13.57 4.04
N GLY A 228 -11.86 -13.11 3.14
CA GLY A 228 -10.91 -13.98 2.48
C GLY A 228 -11.63 -15.07 1.68
N ARG A 229 -10.83 -15.95 1.09
CA ARG A 229 -11.32 -17.14 0.40
C ARG A 229 -12.16 -18.11 1.27
N ARG A 230 -11.94 -18.12 2.59
CA ARG A 230 -12.47 -19.15 3.50
C ARG A 230 -13.82 -18.82 4.12
N ASN A 231 -14.15 -17.53 4.31
CA ASN A 231 -15.36 -17.14 5.04
C ASN A 231 -16.46 -16.56 4.15
N VAL A 232 -16.33 -16.70 2.83
CA VAL A 232 -17.27 -16.17 1.84
C VAL A 232 -18.70 -16.64 2.14
N PRO A 233 -19.71 -15.75 2.21
CA PRO A 233 -21.09 -16.13 2.48
C PRO A 233 -21.68 -17.11 1.45
N GLU A 234 -22.55 -18.02 1.90
CA GLU A 234 -23.17 -19.05 1.04
C GLU A 234 -23.93 -18.43 -0.15
N THR A 235 -24.59 -17.29 0.06
CA THR A 235 -25.27 -16.52 -0.99
C THR A 235 -24.31 -16.11 -2.11
N VAL A 236 -23.14 -15.60 -1.76
CA VAL A 236 -22.09 -15.19 -2.71
C VAL A 236 -21.56 -16.41 -3.45
N GLN A 237 -21.22 -17.48 -2.71
CA GLN A 237 -20.76 -18.74 -3.31
C GLN A 237 -21.78 -19.30 -4.31
N ALA A 238 -23.07 -19.30 -3.96
CA ALA A 238 -24.13 -19.80 -4.83
C ALA A 238 -24.25 -18.98 -6.12
N PHE A 239 -24.18 -17.65 -6.02
CA PHE A 239 -24.20 -16.77 -7.18
C PHE A 239 -23.01 -17.03 -8.12
N VAL A 240 -21.79 -17.10 -7.59
CA VAL A 240 -20.58 -17.34 -8.37
C VAL A 240 -20.64 -18.71 -9.05
N ASN A 241 -20.99 -19.76 -8.31
CA ASN A 241 -21.11 -21.11 -8.87
C ASN A 241 -22.15 -21.20 -10.01
N ALA A 242 -23.22 -20.40 -9.96
CA ALA A 242 -24.27 -20.41 -10.97
C ALA A 242 -23.89 -19.60 -12.23
N ASN A 243 -23.25 -18.44 -12.06
CA ASN A 243 -23.03 -17.48 -13.14
C ASN A 243 -21.59 -17.49 -13.70
N TYR A 244 -20.63 -17.96 -12.91
CA TYR A 244 -19.20 -17.99 -13.22
C TYR A 244 -18.57 -19.37 -12.96
N PRO A 245 -19.10 -20.46 -13.55
CA PRO A 245 -18.72 -21.85 -13.20
C PRO A 245 -17.26 -22.23 -13.53
N ASP A 246 -16.58 -21.43 -14.37
CA ASP A 246 -15.17 -21.63 -14.72
C ASP A 246 -14.22 -20.76 -13.88
N TYR A 247 -14.76 -19.88 -13.02
CA TYR A 247 -13.99 -19.02 -12.13
C TYR A 247 -14.01 -19.58 -10.71
N ARG A 248 -12.97 -19.24 -9.94
CA ARG A 248 -12.93 -19.45 -8.49
C ARG A 248 -12.95 -18.09 -7.80
N ILE A 249 -13.48 -18.06 -6.58
CA ILE A 249 -13.40 -16.87 -5.74
C ILE A 249 -11.97 -16.81 -5.20
N ASP A 250 -11.32 -15.68 -5.45
CA ASP A 250 -10.02 -15.35 -4.87
C ASP A 250 -10.24 -14.70 -3.50
N ASP A 251 -11.00 -13.59 -3.51
CA ASP A 251 -11.43 -12.90 -2.29
C ASP A 251 -12.90 -12.45 -2.36
N ALA A 252 -13.48 -12.17 -1.19
CA ALA A 252 -14.76 -11.49 -1.07
C ALA A 252 -14.78 -10.59 0.17
N ASP A 253 -15.20 -9.35 -0.06
CA ASP A 253 -15.37 -8.35 0.98
C ASP A 253 -16.83 -7.99 1.13
N ARG A 254 -17.23 -7.64 2.36
CA ARG A 254 -18.52 -6.98 2.61
C ARG A 254 -18.30 -5.55 3.00
N TYR A 255 -19.00 -4.67 2.31
CA TYR A 255 -19.05 -3.25 2.61
C TYR A 255 -20.38 -2.92 3.28
N GLU A 256 -20.30 -2.16 4.36
CA GLU A 256 -21.42 -1.54 5.04
C GLU A 256 -21.25 -0.02 4.98
N THR A 257 -22.26 0.68 4.47
CA THR A 257 -22.33 2.15 4.49
C THR A 257 -23.62 2.60 5.16
N ALA A 258 -23.82 3.91 5.30
CA ALA A 258 -25.06 4.45 5.83
C ALA A 258 -26.32 4.09 5.00
N THR A 259 -26.16 3.76 3.72
CA THR A 259 -27.27 3.51 2.80
C THR A 259 -27.33 2.08 2.27
N ASP A 260 -26.20 1.39 2.18
CA ASP A 260 -26.08 0.15 1.44
C ASP A 260 -25.26 -0.91 2.19
N THR A 261 -25.54 -2.17 1.85
CA THR A 261 -24.71 -3.32 2.23
C THR A 261 -24.56 -4.19 1.01
N TYR A 262 -23.31 -4.46 0.64
CA TYR A 262 -22.97 -5.19 -0.58
C TYR A 262 -21.68 -5.99 -0.40
N TYR A 263 -21.46 -6.91 -1.34
CA TYR A 263 -20.25 -7.69 -1.44
C TYR A 263 -19.46 -7.23 -2.67
N CYS A 264 -18.14 -7.08 -2.53
CA CYS A 264 -17.21 -7.11 -3.66
C CYS A 264 -16.61 -8.51 -3.72
N VAL A 265 -16.58 -9.14 -4.88
CA VAL A 265 -16.13 -10.53 -5.03
C VAL A 265 -15.14 -10.60 -6.17
N GLU A 266 -13.92 -11.00 -5.84
CA GLU A 266 -12.84 -11.19 -6.79
C GLU A 266 -12.86 -12.61 -7.32
N LEU A 267 -12.89 -12.73 -8.63
CA LEU A 267 -13.01 -13.97 -9.35
C LEU A 267 -11.80 -14.18 -10.25
N GLU A 268 -11.17 -15.33 -10.14
CA GLU A 268 -9.99 -15.65 -10.93
C GLU A 268 -10.16 -16.91 -11.79
N ARG A 269 -9.57 -16.91 -12.98
CA ARG A 269 -9.50 -18.06 -13.89
C ARG A 269 -8.21 -18.04 -14.70
N GLY A 270 -7.22 -18.81 -14.23
CA GLY A 270 -5.84 -18.64 -14.70
C GLY A 270 -5.40 -17.21 -14.43
N ASP A 271 -4.74 -16.57 -15.40
CA ASP A 271 -4.26 -15.19 -15.29
C ASP A 271 -5.36 -14.13 -15.56
N ARG A 272 -6.62 -14.48 -15.33
CA ARG A 272 -7.76 -13.56 -15.55
C ARG A 272 -8.46 -13.31 -14.25
N GLU A 273 -8.49 -12.06 -13.85
CA GLU A 273 -9.27 -11.56 -12.71
C GLU A 273 -10.54 -10.87 -13.19
N LYS A 274 -11.55 -10.83 -12.31
CA LYS A 274 -12.80 -10.10 -12.48
C LYS A 274 -13.39 -9.81 -11.11
N LYS A 275 -13.75 -8.55 -10.85
CA LYS A 275 -14.57 -8.20 -9.69
C LYS A 275 -16.05 -8.18 -10.05
N VAL A 276 -16.92 -8.65 -9.15
CA VAL A 276 -18.38 -8.53 -9.26
C VAL A 276 -18.96 -8.02 -7.95
N TYR A 277 -20.01 -7.21 -8.04
CA TYR A 277 -20.67 -6.64 -6.87
C TYR A 277 -22.04 -7.27 -6.67
N LEU A 278 -22.33 -7.71 -5.45
CA LEU A 278 -23.61 -8.34 -5.12
C LEU A 278 -24.29 -7.54 -4.01
N ASN A 279 -25.59 -7.32 -4.09
CA ASN A 279 -26.33 -6.85 -2.93
C ASN A 279 -26.40 -7.95 -1.84
N GLU A 280 -26.90 -7.60 -0.65
CA GLU A 280 -27.04 -8.54 0.47
C GLU A 280 -27.89 -9.80 0.13
N GLN A 281 -28.76 -9.72 -0.88
CA GLN A 281 -29.58 -10.84 -1.35
C GLN A 281 -28.87 -11.74 -2.37
N GLY A 282 -27.66 -11.38 -2.84
CA GLY A 282 -26.90 -12.15 -3.83
C GLY A 282 -27.24 -11.83 -5.27
N GLU A 283 -27.85 -10.67 -5.54
CA GLU A 283 -28.14 -10.21 -6.89
C GLU A 283 -27.00 -9.31 -7.37
N GLU A 284 -26.54 -9.52 -8.60
CA GLU A 284 -25.50 -8.70 -9.21
C GLU A 284 -25.98 -7.26 -9.38
N ILE A 285 -25.17 -6.33 -8.89
CA ILE A 285 -25.33 -4.89 -9.00
C ILE A 285 -24.09 -4.29 -9.67
N GLY A 286 -24.17 -3.03 -10.12
CA GLY A 286 -22.96 -2.28 -10.45
C GLY A 286 -22.19 -1.92 -9.18
N ARG A 287 -20.92 -1.52 -9.31
CA ARG A 287 -20.14 -0.95 -8.21
C ARG A 287 -20.94 0.18 -7.54
N PRO A 288 -21.23 0.08 -6.24
CA PRO A 288 -21.95 1.15 -5.55
C PRO A 288 -21.12 2.44 -5.46
N ASP A 289 -21.75 3.58 -5.72
CA ASP A 289 -21.17 4.91 -5.46
C ASP A 289 -21.21 5.18 -3.95
N THR A 290 -20.03 5.25 -3.32
CA THR A 290 -19.90 5.53 -1.89
C THR A 290 -20.03 7.02 -1.56
N GLY A 291 -20.15 7.89 -2.58
CA GLY A 291 -20.34 9.34 -2.44
C GLY A 291 -19.20 10.07 -1.72
N THR A 292 -18.10 9.37 -1.45
CA THR A 292 -16.97 9.82 -0.67
C THR A 292 -15.71 9.21 -1.27
N ASP A 293 -14.70 10.04 -1.57
CA ASP A 293 -13.37 9.58 -1.96
C ASP A 293 -12.71 8.94 -0.73
N ILE A 294 -12.96 7.65 -0.52
CA ILE A 294 -12.22 6.81 0.43
C ILE A 294 -11.04 6.25 -0.36
N PRO A 295 -9.80 6.35 0.14
CA PRO A 295 -8.67 5.62 -0.43
C PRO A 295 -9.01 4.13 -0.35
N SER A 296 -9.43 3.54 -1.47
CA SER A 296 -9.62 2.09 -1.54
C SER A 296 -8.23 1.52 -1.77
N GLY A 297 -7.66 0.84 -0.78
CA GLY A 297 -6.40 0.14 -0.93
C GLY A 297 -6.43 -0.73 -2.19
N GLY A 298 -5.56 -0.40 -3.16
CA GLY A 298 -5.02 -1.31 -4.18
C GLY A 298 -5.98 -2.14 -5.05
N ASP A 299 -7.24 -1.78 -5.22
CA ASP A 299 -8.22 -2.66 -5.86
C ASP A 299 -8.37 -2.47 -7.38
N THR A 300 -7.68 -3.33 -8.15
CA THR A 300 -7.74 -3.40 -9.63
C THR A 300 -9.07 -3.98 -10.16
N GLU A 301 -9.96 -3.12 -10.65
CA GLU A 301 -11.25 -3.51 -11.25
C GLU A 301 -11.15 -3.96 -12.73
N VAL A 302 -12.15 -4.72 -13.20
CA VAL A 302 -12.45 -4.91 -14.64
C VAL A 302 -13.64 -4.02 -15.00
N THR A 303 -13.38 -3.00 -15.81
CA THR A 303 -14.26 -1.84 -16.07
C THR A 303 -14.97 -1.95 -17.42
N THR A 304 -16.11 -2.63 -17.46
CA THR A 304 -16.80 -2.97 -18.73
C THR A 304 -17.16 -1.77 -19.62
N GLY A 305 -17.42 -0.58 -19.06
CA GLY A 305 -17.69 0.61 -19.86
C GLY A 305 -16.41 1.24 -20.43
N ILE A 306 -15.25 1.08 -19.78
CA ILE A 306 -13.96 1.50 -20.31
C ILE A 306 -13.60 0.68 -21.55
N GLU A 307 -13.79 -0.65 -21.54
CA GLU A 307 -13.56 -1.44 -22.76
C GLU A 307 -14.53 -1.05 -23.88
N ALA A 308 -15.79 -0.76 -23.57
CA ALA A 308 -16.75 -0.29 -24.57
C ALA A 308 -16.34 1.07 -25.15
N PHE A 309 -15.85 1.99 -24.31
CA PHE A 309 -15.32 3.27 -24.74
C PHE A 309 -14.11 3.08 -25.66
N ILE A 310 -13.13 2.27 -25.25
CA ILE A 310 -11.91 2.01 -26.02
C ILE A 310 -12.27 1.35 -27.35
N GLN A 311 -13.15 0.35 -27.38
CA GLN A 311 -13.58 -0.30 -28.62
C GLN A 311 -14.31 0.66 -29.57
N THR A 312 -15.05 1.62 -29.02
CA THR A 312 -15.84 2.58 -29.81
C THR A 312 -14.95 3.71 -30.36
N ASN A 313 -14.08 4.28 -29.52
CA ASN A 313 -13.29 5.47 -29.86
C ASN A 313 -11.90 5.15 -30.41
N TYR A 314 -11.34 4.00 -30.05
CA TYR A 314 -10.04 3.50 -30.49
C TYR A 314 -10.16 2.09 -31.09
N PRO A 315 -10.92 1.92 -32.19
CA PRO A 315 -11.23 0.60 -32.73
C PRO A 315 -9.96 -0.15 -33.16
N GLY A 316 -9.71 -1.29 -32.51
CA GLY A 316 -8.51 -2.09 -32.73
C GLY A 316 -7.36 -1.80 -31.78
N ALA A 317 -7.56 -0.92 -30.79
CA ALA A 317 -6.63 -0.72 -29.69
C ALA A 317 -6.42 -2.01 -28.87
N VAL A 318 -5.21 -2.14 -28.35
CA VAL A 318 -4.83 -3.19 -27.40
C VAL A 318 -4.57 -2.53 -26.05
N ILE A 319 -5.31 -2.92 -25.02
CA ILE A 319 -5.05 -2.47 -23.64
C ILE A 319 -3.74 -3.11 -23.15
N ARG A 320 -2.86 -2.29 -22.58
CA ARG A 320 -1.53 -2.68 -22.07
C ARG A 320 -1.54 -2.78 -20.55
N GLU A 321 -1.98 -1.73 -19.90
CA GLU A 321 -1.92 -1.56 -18.45
C GLU A 321 -3.17 -0.82 -17.95
N ARG A 322 -3.46 -0.97 -16.66
CA ARG A 322 -4.49 -0.22 -15.96
C ARG A 322 -3.97 0.15 -14.58
N ASP A 323 -3.94 1.44 -14.32
CA ASP A 323 -3.55 1.98 -13.02
C ASP A 323 -4.71 2.72 -12.37
N TYR A 324 -4.71 2.67 -11.05
CA TYR A 324 -5.71 3.28 -10.19
C TYR A 324 -4.98 4.20 -9.23
N ASP A 325 -5.02 5.51 -9.48
CA ASP A 325 -4.33 6.50 -8.67
C ASP A 325 -5.18 7.77 -8.53
N ASP A 326 -5.07 8.45 -7.39
CA ASP A 326 -5.57 9.82 -7.18
C ASP A 326 -7.01 10.10 -7.67
N GLY A 327 -7.91 9.13 -7.53
CA GLY A 327 -9.31 9.31 -7.93
C GLY A 327 -9.63 8.98 -9.39
N ARG A 328 -8.70 8.34 -10.11
CA ARG A 328 -8.74 8.16 -11.56
C ARG A 328 -8.43 6.71 -11.95
N ILE A 329 -8.91 6.36 -13.13
CA ILE A 329 -8.59 5.10 -13.79
C ILE A 329 -7.77 5.46 -15.03
N GLU A 330 -6.51 5.10 -15.03
CA GLU A 330 -5.59 5.29 -16.14
C GLU A 330 -5.49 4.00 -16.93
N VAL A 331 -5.74 4.05 -18.23
CA VAL A 331 -5.65 2.88 -19.12
C VAL A 331 -4.67 3.15 -20.23
N GLU A 332 -3.54 2.48 -20.19
CA GLU A 332 -2.59 2.50 -21.29
C GLU A 332 -3.10 1.62 -22.43
N ILE A 333 -3.20 2.19 -23.63
CA ILE A 333 -3.57 1.46 -24.85
C ILE A 333 -2.51 1.63 -25.93
N PHE A 334 -2.33 0.58 -26.74
CA PHE A 334 -1.62 0.68 -28.01
C PHE A 334 -2.63 0.79 -29.15
N HIS A 335 -2.66 1.94 -29.83
CA HIS A 335 -3.61 2.24 -30.91
C HIS A 335 -2.91 3.02 -32.04
N ASP A 336 -3.17 2.67 -33.30
CA ASP A 336 -2.56 3.30 -34.48
C ASP A 336 -1.02 3.38 -34.47
N GLY A 337 -0.38 2.40 -33.83
CA GLY A 337 1.08 2.31 -33.77
C GLY A 337 1.72 3.15 -32.65
N ARG A 338 0.92 3.66 -31.70
CA ARG A 338 1.35 4.52 -30.59
C ARG A 338 0.77 4.04 -29.27
N GLU A 339 1.48 4.30 -28.19
CA GLU A 339 0.96 4.23 -26.83
C GLU A 339 0.12 5.48 -26.55
N LYS A 340 -0.98 5.30 -25.84
CA LYS A 340 -1.86 6.37 -25.38
C LYS A 340 -2.27 6.10 -23.95
N GLU A 341 -2.31 7.13 -23.15
CA GLU A 341 -2.87 7.11 -21.80
C GLU A 341 -4.33 7.56 -21.88
N VAL A 342 -5.28 6.71 -21.53
CA VAL A 342 -6.72 7.03 -21.51
C VAL A 342 -7.19 7.14 -20.07
N LEU A 343 -7.54 8.36 -19.66
CA LEU A 343 -7.88 8.66 -18.28
C LEU A 343 -9.39 8.77 -18.10
N PHE A 344 -9.92 8.12 -17.06
CA PHE A 344 -11.31 8.16 -16.64
C PHE A 344 -11.43 8.60 -15.19
N ASN A 345 -12.60 9.11 -14.81
CA ASN A 345 -13.00 9.15 -13.40
C ASN A 345 -13.58 7.78 -12.97
N PHE A 346 -13.88 7.61 -11.69
CA PHE A 346 -14.45 6.36 -11.17
C PHE A 346 -15.85 6.00 -11.70
N ASN A 347 -16.56 6.94 -12.33
CA ASN A 347 -17.82 6.66 -13.00
C ASN A 347 -17.61 6.12 -14.44
N GLU A 348 -16.37 5.78 -14.80
CA GLU A 348 -15.95 5.42 -16.15
C GLU A 348 -16.25 6.52 -17.19
N GLU A 349 -16.32 7.79 -16.74
CA GLU A 349 -16.45 8.93 -17.64
C GLU A 349 -15.06 9.33 -18.13
N TRP A 350 -14.88 9.35 -19.45
CA TRP A 350 -13.62 9.75 -20.08
C TRP A 350 -13.29 11.21 -19.78
N LEU A 351 -12.12 11.43 -19.19
CA LEU A 351 -11.60 12.75 -18.83
C LEU A 351 -10.67 13.29 -19.90
N ARG A 352 -9.70 12.46 -20.34
CA ARG A 352 -8.74 12.82 -21.38
C ARG A 352 -8.07 11.60 -22.00
N THR A 353 -7.45 11.82 -23.15
CA THR A 353 -6.44 10.91 -23.69
C THR A 353 -5.21 11.68 -24.13
N THR A 354 -4.04 11.20 -23.72
CA THR A 354 -2.75 11.80 -24.07
C THR A 354 -1.86 10.84 -24.84
N TYR A 355 -1.10 11.38 -25.80
CA TYR A 355 -0.13 10.64 -26.58
C TYR A 355 0.80 11.55 -27.40
N ASP A 356 1.99 11.04 -27.70
CA ASP A 356 2.98 11.73 -28.52
C ASP A 356 2.55 11.84 -30.00
N VAL A 357 2.73 13.03 -30.55
CA VAL A 357 2.60 13.36 -31.97
C VAL A 357 3.84 14.08 -32.47
N ARG A 358 4.24 13.80 -33.70
CA ARG A 358 5.37 14.51 -34.28
C ARG A 358 4.99 15.94 -34.64
N PRO A 359 5.96 16.87 -34.65
CA PRO A 359 5.71 18.24 -35.08
C PRO A 359 5.12 18.40 -36.48
N ASP A 360 5.37 17.46 -37.40
CA ASP A 360 4.81 17.46 -38.75
C ASP A 360 3.39 16.87 -38.84
N GLU A 361 2.90 16.27 -37.76
CA GLU A 361 1.53 15.77 -37.61
C GLU A 361 0.59 16.80 -36.95
N LEU A 362 1.13 17.89 -36.39
CA LEU A 362 0.32 18.98 -35.85
C LEU A 362 -0.58 19.61 -36.94
N PRO A 363 -1.81 20.03 -36.61
CA PRO A 363 -2.67 20.76 -37.54
C PRO A 363 -2.01 22.00 -38.15
N GLU A 364 -2.35 22.34 -39.40
CA GLU A 364 -1.75 23.48 -40.11
C GLU A 364 -1.97 24.80 -39.35
N GLU A 365 -3.13 24.91 -38.68
CA GLU A 365 -3.53 26.03 -37.84
C GLU A 365 -2.61 26.18 -36.62
N VAL A 366 -2.33 25.08 -35.91
CA VAL A 366 -1.40 25.03 -34.78
C VAL A 366 0.00 25.44 -35.23
N GLN A 367 0.51 24.82 -36.31
CA GLN A 367 1.82 25.16 -36.86
C GLN A 367 1.92 26.64 -37.25
N SER A 368 0.86 27.19 -37.85
CA SER A 368 0.81 28.59 -38.29
C SER A 368 0.79 29.55 -37.10
N ALA A 369 0.02 29.24 -36.06
CA ALA A 369 -0.06 30.04 -34.84
C ALA A 369 1.29 30.07 -34.11
N LEU A 370 1.94 28.91 -33.93
CA LEU A 370 3.25 28.82 -33.28
C LEU A 370 4.32 29.58 -34.06
N LYS A 371 4.34 29.48 -35.40
CA LYS A 371 5.29 30.23 -36.24
C LYS A 371 5.04 31.74 -36.21
N ALA A 372 3.77 32.16 -36.15
CA ALA A 372 3.41 33.57 -36.08
C ALA A 372 3.85 34.21 -34.76
N GLU A 373 3.70 33.49 -33.64
CA GLU A 373 4.03 34.00 -32.30
C GLU A 373 5.51 33.85 -31.96
N PHE A 374 6.10 32.68 -32.22
CA PHE A 374 7.44 32.33 -31.74
C PHE A 374 8.52 32.37 -32.83
N GLY A 375 8.15 32.41 -34.11
CA GLY A 375 9.02 32.51 -35.28
C GLY A 375 9.10 31.24 -36.14
N GLU A 376 9.72 31.30 -37.32
CA GLU A 376 9.79 30.18 -38.28
C GLU A 376 10.47 28.90 -37.75
N ASN A 377 11.27 29.02 -36.69
CA ASN A 377 11.91 27.90 -35.99
C ASN A 377 11.37 27.77 -34.56
N ALA A 378 10.06 28.00 -34.37
CA ALA A 378 9.40 28.04 -33.07
C ALA A 378 9.64 26.78 -32.24
N TYR A 379 9.46 25.61 -32.85
CA TYR A 379 9.51 24.30 -32.20
C TYR A 379 10.48 23.36 -32.92
N GLY A 380 10.99 22.40 -32.16
CA GLY A 380 12.06 21.48 -32.55
C GLY A 380 11.59 20.29 -33.39
N ARG A 381 12.36 19.20 -33.29
CA ARG A 381 11.97 17.88 -33.84
C ARG A 381 11.44 16.94 -32.76
N ASP A 382 11.47 17.40 -31.52
CA ASP A 382 11.01 16.65 -30.37
C ASP A 382 9.50 16.44 -30.49
N ASP A 383 9.04 15.31 -29.98
CA ASP A 383 7.63 14.97 -30.05
C ASP A 383 6.82 15.98 -29.21
N CYS A 384 5.62 16.29 -29.68
CA CYS A 384 4.65 17.13 -29.00
C CYS A 384 3.59 16.25 -28.36
N GLU A 385 2.92 16.70 -27.30
CA GLU A 385 1.85 15.93 -26.70
C GLU A 385 0.50 16.35 -27.29
N CYS A 386 -0.29 15.38 -27.73
CA CYS A 386 -1.69 15.59 -28.10
C CYS A 386 -2.57 15.28 -26.90
N VAL A 387 -3.48 16.19 -26.56
CA VAL A 387 -4.41 16.05 -25.42
C VAL A 387 -5.84 16.12 -25.93
N GLU A 388 -6.51 14.98 -26.01
CA GLU A 388 -7.93 14.86 -26.33
C GLU A 388 -8.76 15.01 -25.05
N THR A 389 -9.80 15.86 -25.05
CA THR A 389 -10.70 16.06 -23.90
C THR A 389 -12.16 16.19 -24.35
N PRO A 390 -13.15 16.13 -23.44
CA PRO A 390 -14.54 16.44 -23.77
C PRO A 390 -14.77 17.85 -24.35
N GLU A 391 -13.87 18.81 -24.09
CA GLU A 391 -13.96 20.18 -24.57
C GLU A 391 -13.33 20.39 -25.96
N GLY A 392 -12.47 19.46 -26.40
CA GLY A 392 -11.77 19.53 -27.67
C GLY A 392 -10.39 18.88 -27.64
N THR A 393 -9.66 19.02 -28.76
CA THR A 393 -8.28 18.55 -28.90
C THR A 393 -7.31 19.72 -28.73
N PHE A 394 -6.28 19.49 -27.96
CA PHE A 394 -5.21 20.43 -27.66
C PHE A 394 -3.85 19.79 -27.89
N TYR A 395 -2.83 20.63 -27.93
CA TYR A 395 -1.44 20.23 -28.07
C TYR A 395 -0.58 20.98 -27.07
N GLU A 396 0.36 20.26 -26.47
CA GLU A 396 1.46 20.82 -25.70
C GLU A 396 2.73 20.74 -26.54
N VAL A 397 3.35 21.89 -26.79
CA VAL A 397 4.48 22.02 -27.71
C VAL A 397 5.60 22.80 -27.06
N GLU A 398 6.76 22.16 -26.94
CA GLU A 398 7.99 22.82 -26.54
C GLU A 398 8.44 23.77 -27.67
N VAL A 399 8.52 25.07 -27.35
CA VAL A 399 9.02 26.12 -28.22
C VAL A 399 10.27 26.75 -27.62
N ARG A 400 11.16 27.25 -28.48
CA ARG A 400 12.40 27.95 -28.09
C ARG A 400 13.35 27.15 -27.19
N GLY A 401 13.13 25.84 -27.06
CA GLY A 401 14.02 24.89 -26.41
C GLY A 401 13.77 24.66 -24.92
N ASP A 402 12.84 25.41 -24.30
CA ASP A 402 12.50 25.26 -22.88
C ASP A 402 11.05 25.74 -22.54
N TRP A 403 10.26 26.29 -23.48
CA TRP A 403 8.93 26.85 -23.16
C TRP A 403 7.81 25.93 -23.61
N ASP A 404 6.85 25.64 -22.73
CA ASP A 404 5.69 24.83 -23.08
C ASP A 404 4.50 25.70 -23.50
N VAL A 405 3.92 25.39 -24.67
CA VAL A 405 2.76 26.10 -25.21
C VAL A 405 1.58 25.15 -25.31
N TYR A 406 0.50 25.48 -24.61
CA TYR A 406 -0.76 24.78 -24.72
C TYR A 406 -1.70 25.50 -25.69
N ILE A 407 -2.09 24.81 -26.76
CA ILE A 407 -2.79 25.38 -27.91
C ILE A 407 -3.91 24.45 -28.39
N SER A 408 -5.08 24.99 -28.74
CA SER A 408 -6.16 24.17 -29.32
C SER A 408 -5.88 23.80 -30.77
N ALA A 409 -6.57 22.78 -31.28
CA ALA A 409 -6.45 22.34 -32.68
C ALA A 409 -6.75 23.45 -33.71
N GLU A 410 -7.50 24.49 -33.35
CA GLU A 410 -7.81 25.65 -34.19
C GLU A 410 -6.70 26.74 -34.16
N GLY A 411 -5.63 26.53 -33.40
CA GLY A 411 -4.50 27.45 -33.27
C GLY A 411 -4.66 28.54 -32.21
N ASP A 412 -5.61 28.39 -31.29
CA ASP A 412 -5.80 29.34 -30.18
C ASP A 412 -4.87 28.99 -29.00
N ILE A 413 -3.82 29.78 -28.77
CA ILE A 413 -2.92 29.63 -27.62
C ILE A 413 -3.71 29.91 -26.32
N LYS A 414 -3.71 28.94 -25.41
CA LYS A 414 -4.40 29.02 -24.11
C LYS A 414 -3.49 29.51 -23.00
N TRP A 415 -2.27 28.98 -22.94
CA TRP A 415 -1.22 29.44 -22.02
C TRP A 415 0.18 29.11 -22.56
N VAL A 416 1.18 29.76 -21.96
CA VAL A 416 2.61 29.57 -22.24
C VAL A 416 3.33 29.56 -20.89
N GLU A 417 4.16 28.56 -20.65
CA GLU A 417 4.99 28.39 -19.44
C GLU A 417 6.48 28.37 -19.82
N ASP A 418 7.35 28.84 -18.93
CA ASP A 418 8.82 28.99 -19.09
C ASP A 418 9.55 28.16 -18.03
#